data_AF-A0AAE3P087-F1
#
_entry.id   AF-A0AAE3P087-F1
#
_cell.length_a   1.000
_cell.length_b   1.000
_cell.length_c   1.000
_cell.angle_alpha   90.00
_cell.angle_beta   90.00
_cell.angle_gamma   90.00
#
_symmetry.space_group_name_H-M   'P 1'
#
loop_
_entity.id
_entity.type
_entity.pdbx_description
1 polymer ?
#
loop_
_entity_poly.entity_id
_entity_poly.type
_entity_poly.pdbx_seq_one_letter_code
_entity_poly.pdbx_strand_id
1 'polypeptide(L)' 'MKYNLSFILLFVIGCTSTMISTDKREILYREKCSGCHRLYSKNEFSKEEWESKLPEMYQNANLSPDEEKLLNEFLLK' A
#
# COMPACT_ATOMS: atom_id res chain seq x y z
N MET A 1 -42.69 36.77 12.41
CA MET A 1 -41.21 36.76 12.34
C MET A 1 -40.81 36.11 11.02
N LYS A 2 -40.15 36.88 10.15
CA LYS A 2 -39.69 36.46 8.82
C LYS A 2 -38.34 35.77 8.97
N TYR A 3 -38.30 34.45 8.91
CA TYR A 3 -37.04 33.72 8.75
C TYR A 3 -36.73 33.72 7.27
N ASN A 4 -35.70 34.48 6.91
CA ASN A 4 -35.32 34.76 5.53
C ASN A 4 -34.87 33.49 4.80
N LEU A 5 -35.46 33.33 3.62
CA LEU A 5 -35.11 32.44 2.52
C LEU A 5 -33.71 32.77 1.94
N SER A 6 -32.66 32.70 2.76
CA SER A 6 -31.31 33.12 2.35
C SER A 6 -30.19 32.38 3.09
N PHE A 7 -30.25 31.05 3.12
CA PHE A 7 -29.05 30.22 3.38
C PHE A 7 -29.08 28.94 2.52
N ILE A 8 -29.60 29.05 1.29
CA ILE A 8 -29.28 28.16 0.17
C ILE A 8 -28.20 28.86 -0.65
N LEU A 9 -26.95 28.82 -0.19
CA LEU A 9 -25.76 28.99 -1.04
C LEU A 9 -24.53 28.75 -0.16
N LEU A 10 -23.57 27.99 -0.68
CA LEU A 10 -22.22 27.72 -0.11
C LEU A 10 -22.09 26.49 0.80
N PHE A 11 -22.26 25.29 0.23
CA PHE A 11 -21.35 24.17 0.52
C PHE A 11 -21.25 23.21 -0.67
N VAL A 12 -20.89 23.77 -1.83
CA VAL A 12 -20.46 23.02 -3.02
C VAL A 12 -19.05 23.49 -3.37
N ILE A 13 -18.07 23.18 -2.53
CA ILE A 13 -16.65 23.20 -2.94
C ILE A 13 -15.94 22.08 -2.17
N GLY A 14 -15.57 21.03 -2.90
CA GLY A 14 -14.73 19.98 -2.36
C GLY A 14 -14.99 18.62 -2.97
N CYS A 15 -14.89 18.49 -4.29
CA CYS A 15 -14.50 17.21 -4.87
C CYS A 15 -13.06 16.91 -4.43
N THR A 16 -12.86 16.52 -3.18
CA THR A 16 -11.62 15.85 -2.77
C THR A 16 -11.76 14.40 -3.20
N SER A 17 -11.60 14.16 -4.51
CA SER A 17 -11.15 12.86 -4.98
C SER A 17 -9.77 12.68 -4.39
N THR A 18 -9.69 12.01 -3.24
CA THR A 18 -8.41 11.53 -2.71
C THR A 18 -7.81 10.68 -3.82
N MET A 19 -6.77 11.19 -4.48
CA MET A 19 -5.91 10.38 -5.32
C MET A 19 -5.22 9.39 -4.38
N ILE A 20 -5.89 8.30 -4.06
CA ILE A 20 -5.22 7.09 -3.62
C ILE A 20 -4.54 6.59 -4.89
N SER A 21 -3.33 7.07 -5.18
CA SER A 21 -2.47 6.39 -6.13
C SER A 21 -2.08 5.07 -5.46
N THR A 22 -2.91 4.07 -5.67
CA THR A 22 -2.68 2.73 -5.14
C THR A 22 -1.44 2.17 -5.82
N ASP A 23 -0.28 2.27 -5.16
CA ASP A 23 0.89 1.54 -5.61
C ASP A 23 0.58 0.05 -5.49
N LYS A 24 0.44 -0.62 -6.64
CA LYS A 24 0.15 -2.05 -6.70
C LYS A 24 1.18 -2.88 -5.93
N ARG A 25 2.43 -2.41 -5.85
CA ARG A 25 3.48 -3.07 -5.08
C ARG A 25 3.24 -2.99 -3.58
N GLU A 26 2.78 -1.83 -3.10
CA GLU A 26 2.48 -1.63 -1.69
C GLU A 26 1.27 -2.45 -1.24
N ILE A 27 0.22 -2.54 -2.08
CA ILE A 27 -0.90 -3.45 -1.84
C ILE A 27 -0.39 -4.89 -1.75
N LEU A 28 0.34 -5.34 -2.78
CA LEU A 28 0.84 -6.71 -2.83
C LEU A 28 1.69 -7.04 -1.60
N TYR A 29 2.55 -6.10 -1.19
CA TYR A 29 3.36 -6.23 0.02
C TYR A 29 2.50 -6.40 1.27
N ARG A 30 1.50 -5.54 1.48
CA ARG A 30 0.61 -5.65 2.65
C ARG A 30 -0.18 -6.96 2.64
N GLU A 31 -0.72 -7.36 1.49
CA GLU A 31 -1.59 -8.54 1.39
C GLU A 31 -0.81 -9.85 1.52
N LYS A 32 0.36 -9.97 0.89
CA LYS A 32 1.15 -11.21 0.89
C LYS A 32 2.05 -11.32 2.11
N CYS A 33 2.79 -10.27 2.46
CA CYS A 33 3.83 -10.35 3.49
C CYS A 33 3.29 -10.27 4.92
N SER A 34 1.98 -10.05 5.12
CA SER A 34 1.31 -10.15 6.42
C SER A 34 0.60 -11.50 6.65
N GLY A 35 0.59 -12.39 5.65
CA GLY A 35 -0.18 -13.63 5.70
C GLY A 35 0.36 -14.70 6.65
N CYS A 36 1.66 -14.70 6.96
CA CYS A 36 2.31 -15.75 7.76
C CYS A 36 2.93 -15.25 9.07
N HIS A 37 3.31 -13.98 9.15
CA HIS A 37 3.90 -13.35 10.32
C HIS A 37 3.54 -11.86 10.32
N ARG A 38 3.95 -11.11 11.35
CA ARG A 38 3.75 -9.66 11.34
C ARG A 38 4.36 -9.04 10.08
N LEU A 39 3.72 -8.02 9.54
CA LEU A 39 4.32 -7.27 8.43
C LEU A 39 5.58 -6.56 8.94
N TYR A 40 6.75 -6.97 8.46
CA TYR A 40 7.99 -6.24 8.71
C TYR A 40 7.91 -4.84 8.10
N SER A 41 8.67 -3.88 8.61
CA SER A 41 8.78 -2.58 7.93
C SER A 41 9.79 -2.69 6.78
N LYS A 42 9.59 -1.95 5.67
CA LYS A 42 10.57 -1.89 4.56
C LYS A 42 11.98 -1.54 5.05
N ASN A 43 12.08 -0.67 6.06
CA ASN A 43 13.34 -0.18 6.62
C ASN A 43 13.84 -1.01 7.82
N GLU A 44 13.19 -2.13 8.12
CA GLU A 44 13.58 -2.98 9.26
C GLU A 44 14.84 -3.80 8.97
N PHE A 45 15.04 -4.13 7.70
CA PHE A 45 16.21 -4.88 7.23
C PHE A 45 16.97 -4.05 6.20
N SER A 46 18.28 -4.27 6.12
CA SER A 46 19.10 -3.77 5.01
C SER A 46 18.70 -4.43 3.70
N LYS A 47 19.16 -3.87 2.58
CA LYS A 47 18.93 -4.45 1.27
C LYS A 47 19.49 -5.88 1.17
N GLU A 48 20.69 -6.10 1.69
CA GLU A 48 21.38 -7.39 1.68
C GLU A 48 20.64 -8.41 2.56
N GLU A 49 20.13 -7.98 3.70
CA GLU A 49 19.30 -8.82 4.57
C GLU A 49 17.99 -9.22 3.87
N TRP A 50 17.34 -8.28 3.18
CA TRP A 50 16.17 -8.59 2.36
C TRP A 50 16.48 -9.58 1.23
N GLU A 51 17.56 -9.37 0.48
CA GLU A 51 18.00 -10.28 -0.59
C GLU A 51 18.23 -11.70 -0.08
N SER A 52 18.70 -11.86 1.16
CA SER A 52 18.89 -13.18 1.78
C SER A 52 17.60 -13.86 2.25
N LYS A 53 16.61 -13.08 2.71
CA LYS A 53 15.37 -13.59 3.34
C LYS A 53 14.23 -13.83 2.35
N LEU A 54 14.13 -12.98 1.34
CA LEU A 54 13.01 -12.99 0.40
C LEU A 54 12.84 -14.32 -0.36
N PRO A 55 13.91 -15.01 -0.82
CA PRO A 55 13.74 -16.28 -1.55
C PRO A 55 12.96 -17.34 -0.77
N GLU A 56 13.28 -17.52 0.52
CA GLU A 56 12.57 -18.47 1.39
C GLU A 56 11.13 -18.02 1.64
N MET A 57 10.90 -16.72 1.89
CA MET A 57 9.56 -16.18 2.11
C MET A 57 8.67 -16.30 0.88
N TYR A 58 9.22 -16.08 -0.33
CA TYR A 58 8.48 -16.18 -1.59
C TYR A 58 8.06 -17.63 -1.87
N GLN A 59 8.96 -18.59 -1.65
CA GLN A 59 8.65 -20.01 -1.75
C GLN A 59 7.54 -20.41 -0.76
N ASN A 60 7.67 -19.99 0.51
CA ASN A 60 6.69 -20.33 1.55
C ASN A 60 5.32 -19.67 1.31
N ALA A 61 5.30 -18.45 0.77
CA ALA A 61 4.08 -17.73 0.43
C ALA A 61 3.50 -18.12 -0.95
N ASN A 62 4.17 -19.01 -1.67
CA ASN A 62 3.80 -19.47 -3.01
C ASN A 62 3.52 -18.30 -3.98
N LEU A 63 4.45 -17.35 -4.04
CA LEU A 63 4.34 -16.20 -4.94
C LEU A 63 4.65 -16.58 -6.39
N SER A 64 3.97 -15.93 -7.32
CA SER A 64 4.30 -16.01 -8.74
C SER A 64 5.54 -15.17 -9.08
N PRO A 65 6.25 -15.47 -10.18
CA PRO A 65 7.42 -14.69 -10.59
C PRO A 65 7.15 -13.18 -10.79
N ASP A 66 5.95 -12.83 -11.23
CA ASP A 66 5.55 -11.43 -11.41
C ASP A 66 5.34 -10.73 -10.05
N GLU A 67 4.77 -11.42 -9.06
CA GLU A 67 4.62 -10.91 -7.70
C GLU A 67 5.99 -10.71 -7.03
N GLU A 68 6.90 -11.68 -7.17
CA GLU A 68 8.28 -11.57 -6.66
C GLU A 68 9.00 -10.36 -7.25
N LYS A 69 8.86 -10.12 -8.56
CA LYS A 69 9.46 -8.96 -9.23
C LYS A 69 8.93 -7.64 -8.65
N LEU A 70 7.62 -7.53 -8.44
CA LEU A 70 7.00 -6.34 -7.87
C LEU A 70 7.46 -6.08 -6.43
N LEU A 71 7.61 -7.13 -5.62
CA LEU A 71 8.11 -7.02 -4.26
C LEU A 71 9.60 -6.68 -4.21
N ASN A 72 10.41 -7.23 -5.13
CA ASN A 72 11.81 -6.85 -5.26
C ASN A 72 11.96 -5.37 -5.66
N GLU A 73 11.13 -4.88 -6.58
CA GLU A 73 11.09 -3.45 -6.91
C GLU A 73 10.66 -2.57 -5.73
N PHE A 74 9.85 -3.10 -4.82
CA PHE A 74 9.37 -2.35 -3.66
C PHE A 74 10.34 -2.35 -2.49
N LEU A 75 11.01 -3.48 -2.21
CA LEU A 75 11.83 -3.66 -1.01
C LEU A 75 13.31 -3.37 -1.25
N LEU A 76 13.81 -3.59 -2.47
CA LEU A 76 15.24 -3.50 -2.78
C LEU A 76 15.64 -2.24 -3.55
N LYS A 77 14.67 -1.47 -4.03
CA LYS A 77 14.86 -0.17 -4.71
C LYS A 77 14.25 0.96 -3.88
#